data_AF-A0A4V6TKY5-F1
#
_entry.id   AF-A0A4V6TKY5-F1
#
_cell.length_a   1.000
_cell.length_b   1.000
_cell.length_c   1.000
_cell.angle_alpha   90.00
_cell.angle_beta   90.00
_cell.angle_gamma   90.00
#
_symmetry.space_group_name_H-M   'P 1'
#
loop_
_entity.id
_entity.type
_entity.pdbx_description
1 polymer ?
#
loop_
_entity_poly.entity_id
_entity_poly.type
_entity_poly.pdbx_seq_one_letter_code
_entity_poly.pdbx_strand_id
1 'polypeptide(L)'
;MICTDDDISAKDMCAIRITCKELHAIFEKDFAKRYFQDPFVMMTRESLQALVDICKHPVFGPHVRKVQLSNRRFNADLLTYLASKMTEASIEGRHAHDDMDL
;
A
#
# COMPACT_ATOMS: atom_id res chain seq x y z
N MET A 1 -25.23 0.07 5.48
CA MET A 1 -23.77 0.06 5.33
C MET A 1 -23.52 -0.42 3.90
N ILE A 2 -22.96 0.42 3.03
CA ILE A 2 -22.92 0.15 1.57
C ILE A 2 -21.73 -0.75 1.19
N CYS A 3 -20.77 -0.96 2.12
CA CYS A 3 -19.48 -1.57 1.82
C CYS A 3 -19.19 -2.79 2.71
N THR A 4 -20.16 -3.70 2.83
CA THR A 4 -19.94 -5.03 3.43
C THR A 4 -19.65 -6.10 2.40
N ASP A 5 -19.75 -5.79 1.10
CA ASP A 5 -19.44 -6.74 0.05
C ASP A 5 -17.93 -6.82 -0.21
N ASP A 6 -17.41 -8.05 -0.20
CA ASP A 6 -16.05 -8.40 -0.61
C ASP A 6 -15.78 -8.08 -2.10
N ASP A 7 -16.79 -7.63 -2.85
CA ASP A 7 -16.72 -7.28 -4.27
C ASP A 7 -15.99 -5.96 -4.54
N ILE A 8 -15.92 -5.04 -3.56
CA ILE A 8 -15.23 -3.76 -3.75
C ILE A 8 -13.75 -3.94 -3.44
N SER A 9 -12.93 -3.97 -4.49
CA SER A 9 -11.50 -4.15 -4.34
C SER A 9 -10.83 -2.93 -3.66
N ALA A 10 -9.62 -3.16 -3.17
CA ALA A 10 -8.69 -2.12 -2.73
C ALA A 10 -8.57 -0.95 -3.75
N LYS A 11 -8.49 -1.29 -5.04
CA LYS A 11 -8.36 -0.29 -6.11
C LYS A 11 -9.66 0.51 -6.29
N ASP A 12 -10.81 -0.15 -6.18
CA ASP A 12 -12.11 0.49 -6.32
C ASP A 12 -12.35 1.47 -5.17
N MET A 13 -12.00 1.11 -3.94
CA MET A 13 -12.07 2.03 -2.80
C MET A 13 -11.23 3.30 -3.01
N CYS A 14 -10.01 3.16 -3.55
CA CYS A 14 -9.18 4.31 -3.89
C CYS A 14 -9.82 5.17 -4.98
N ALA A 15 -10.35 4.54 -6.04
CA ALA A 15 -11.00 5.24 -7.15
C ALA A 15 -12.26 5.99 -6.70
N ILE A 16 -13.12 5.35 -5.91
CA ILE A 16 -14.35 5.94 -5.38
C ILE A 16 -14.01 7.17 -4.52
N ARG A 17 -12.99 7.07 -3.66
CA ARG A 17 -12.60 8.15 -2.74
C ARG A 17 -12.14 9.43 -3.45
N ILE A 18 -11.70 9.34 -4.71
CA ILE A 18 -11.25 10.49 -5.51
C ILE A 18 -12.35 11.06 -6.42
N THR A 19 -13.52 10.41 -6.54
CA THR A 19 -14.60 10.86 -7.45
C THR A 19 -15.31 12.12 -6.95
N CYS A 20 -15.80 12.12 -5.70
CA CYS A 20 -16.46 13.29 -5.10
C CYS A 20 -16.34 13.29 -3.57
N LYS A 21 -16.59 14.46 -2.95
CA LYS A 21 -16.48 14.66 -1.50
C LYS A 21 -17.47 13.83 -0.67
N GLU A 22 -18.65 13.55 -1.22
CA GLU A 22 -19.67 12.75 -0.54
C GLU A 22 -19.26 11.29 -0.47
N LEU A 23 -18.86 10.71 -1.61
CA LEU A 23 -18.33 9.35 -1.67
C LEU A 23 -17.03 9.22 -0.88
N HIS A 24 -16.18 10.24 -0.88
CA HIS A 24 -15.02 10.31 0.01
C HIS A 24 -15.43 10.08 1.47
N ALA A 25 -16.36 10.89 1.98
CA ALA A 25 -16.80 10.82 3.38
C ALA A 25 -17.47 9.49 3.73
N ILE A 26 -18.20 8.88 2.78
CA ILE A 26 -18.85 7.58 2.98
C ILE A 26 -17.81 6.46 3.11
N PHE A 27 -16.79 6.46 2.25
CA PHE A 27 -15.81 5.38 2.17
C PHE A 27 -14.61 5.56 3.09
N GLU A 28 -14.46 6.75 3.72
CA GLU A 28 -13.30 7.08 4.52
C GLU A 28 -13.06 6.11 5.70
N LYS A 29 -14.14 5.70 6.38
CA LYS A 29 -14.06 4.76 7.50
C LYS A 29 -13.68 3.35 7.06
N ASP A 30 -14.30 2.85 6.00
CA ASP A 30 -14.01 1.50 5.49
C ASP A 30 -12.60 1.44 4.90
N PHE A 31 -12.16 2.50 4.23
CA PHE A 31 -10.78 2.67 3.81
C PHE A 31 -9.83 2.62 5.02
N ALA A 32 -10.13 3.38 6.08
CA ALA A 32 -9.29 3.42 7.28
C ALA A 32 -9.14 2.04 7.92
N LYS A 33 -10.26 1.33 8.08
CA LYS A 33 -10.29 -0.04 8.60
C LYS A 33 -9.46 -0.99 7.72
N ARG A 34 -9.55 -0.87 6.40
CA ARG A 34 -8.87 -1.80 5.48
C ARG A 34 -7.36 -1.61 5.42
N TYR A 35 -6.88 -0.36 5.48
CA TYR A 35 -5.49 -0.02 5.20
C TYR A 35 -4.67 0.37 6.42
N PHE A 36 -5.30 0.92 7.45
CA PHE A 36 -4.60 1.43 8.62
C PHE A 36 -4.74 0.55 9.84
N GLN A 37 -5.35 -0.63 9.73
CA GLN A 37 -5.41 -1.58 10.85
C GLN A 37 -4.00 -2.00 11.32
N ASP A 38 -3.17 -2.44 10.38
CA ASP A 38 -1.81 -2.91 10.64
C ASP A 38 -0.81 -2.32 9.62
N PRO A 39 -0.56 -0.98 9.62
CA PRO A 39 0.32 -0.34 8.65
C PRO A 39 1.75 -0.87 8.71
N PHE A 40 2.32 -1.10 7.53
CA PHE A 40 3.73 -1.41 7.34
C PHE A 40 4.50 -0.14 6.96
N VAL A 41 5.44 0.27 7.81
CA VAL A 41 6.11 1.58 7.76
C VAL A 41 7.61 1.39 7.60
N MET A 42 8.22 2.16 6.71
CA MET A 42 9.67 2.13 6.51
C MET A 42 10.37 2.93 7.61
N MET A 43 11.59 2.55 7.98
CA MET A 43 12.40 3.28 8.96
C MET A 43 13.07 4.53 8.34
N THR A 44 12.33 5.30 7.54
CA THR A 44 12.74 6.61 7.03
C THR A 44 11.99 7.72 7.77
N ARG A 45 12.55 8.93 7.78
CA ARG A 45 11.93 10.08 8.47
C ARG A 45 10.52 10.35 7.92
N GLU A 46 10.38 10.30 6.60
CA GLU A 46 9.16 10.61 5.87
C GLU A 46 8.07 9.59 6.18
N SER A 47 8.42 8.31 6.19
CA SER A 47 7.46 7.23 6.47
C SER A 47 7.01 7.24 7.93
N LEU A 48 7.92 7.52 8.86
CA LEU A 48 7.58 7.67 10.28
C LEU A 48 6.73 8.93 10.53
N GLN A 49 6.99 10.04 9.82
CA GLN A 49 6.15 11.23 9.93
C GLN A 49 4.74 10.97 9.38
N ALA A 50 4.63 10.28 8.24
CA ALA A 50 3.33 9.87 7.69
C ALA A 50 2.54 9.00 8.68
N LEU A 51 3.21 8.09 9.40
CA LEU A 51 2.58 7.32 10.47
C LEU A 51 2.04 8.23 11.59
N VAL A 52 2.81 9.24 12.01
CA VAL A 52 2.33 10.22 13.02
C VAL A 52 1.08 10.96 12.52
N ASP A 53 1.08 11.38 11.26
CA ASP A 53 -0.04 12.12 10.68
C ASP A 53 -1.30 11.24 10.57
N ILE A 54 -1.13 9.96 10.17
CA ILE A 54 -2.21 8.95 10.18
C ILE A 54 -2.76 8.77 11.59
N CYS A 55 -1.90 8.60 12.59
CA CYS A 55 -2.32 8.40 13.98
C CYS A 55 -3.05 9.62 14.58
N LYS A 56 -2.74 10.84 14.12
CA LYS A 56 -3.43 12.07 14.53
C LYS A 56 -4.77 12.29 13.82
N HIS A 57 -4.99 11.62 12.70
CA HIS A 57 -6.20 11.83 11.90
C HIS A 57 -7.45 11.31 12.65
N PRO A 58 -8.53 12.09 12.77
CA PRO A 58 -9.70 11.72 13.57
C PRO A 58 -10.41 10.45 13.07
N VAL A 59 -10.31 10.15 11.77
CA VAL A 59 -10.89 8.93 11.18
C VAL A 59 -9.88 7.80 11.12
N PHE A 60 -8.59 8.06 10.86
CA PHE A 60 -7.61 6.99 10.61
C PHE A 60 -6.95 6.49 11.89
N GLY A 61 -6.60 7.40 12.81
CA GLY A 61 -5.92 7.08 14.05
C GLY A 61 -6.62 6.01 14.88
N PRO A 62 -7.96 6.08 15.09
CA PRO A 62 -8.69 5.04 15.83
C PRO A 62 -8.61 3.64 15.21
N HIS A 63 -8.27 3.53 13.93
CA HIS A 63 -8.16 2.25 13.23
C HIS A 63 -6.75 1.65 13.33
N VAL A 64 -5.73 2.38 13.74
CA VAL A 64 -4.37 1.83 13.91
C VAL A 64 -4.30 0.92 15.13
N ARG A 65 -4.13 -0.38 14.89
CA ARG A 65 -4.09 -1.41 15.95
C ARG A 65 -2.70 -1.96 16.19
N LYS A 66 -1.90 -2.11 15.12
CA LYS A 66 -0.49 -2.51 15.21
C LYS A 66 0.33 -1.70 14.22
N VAL A 67 1.62 -1.56 14.49
CA VAL A 67 2.56 -0.95 13.56
C VAL A 67 3.63 -1.97 13.25
N GLN A 68 3.82 -2.25 11.96
CA GLN A 68 4.91 -3.10 11.48
C GLN A 68 6.01 -2.20 10.94
N LEU A 69 7.22 -2.32 11.49
CA LEU A 69 8.36 -1.53 11.05
C LEU A 69 9.26 -2.36 10.14
N SER A 70 9.56 -1.85 8.95
CA SER A 70 10.57 -2.43 8.08
C SER A 70 11.95 -2.13 8.64
N ASN A 71 12.52 -3.07 9.40
CA ASN A 71 13.87 -2.93 9.95
C ASN A 71 14.99 -3.32 8.96
N ARG A 72 14.64 -3.60 7.70
CA ARG A 72 15.61 -4.10 6.71
C ARG A 72 16.74 -3.09 6.54
N ARG A 73 17.94 -3.49 6.96
CA ARG A 73 19.16 -2.77 6.66
C ARG A 73 19.57 -3.17 5.25
N PHE A 74 19.56 -2.20 4.36
CA PHE A 74 20.12 -2.36 3.03
C PHE A 74 21.61 -2.00 3.11
N ASN A 75 22.50 -2.98 2.96
CA ASN A 75 23.89 -2.68 2.60
C ASN A 75 23.98 -2.53 1.08
N ALA A 76 25.05 -1.89 0.61
CA ALA A 76 25.26 -1.66 -0.82
C ALA A 76 25.20 -2.97 -1.63
N ASP A 77 25.75 -4.05 -1.10
CA ASP A 77 25.79 -5.35 -1.76
C ASP A 77 24.39 -5.95 -1.93
N LEU A 78 23.54 -5.88 -0.90
CA LEU A 78 22.15 -6.34 -0.96
C LEU A 78 21.33 -5.51 -1.94
N LEU A 79 21.55 -4.19 -1.99
CA LEU A 79 20.88 -3.33 -2.97
C LEU A 79 21.26 -3.70 -4.39
N THR A 80 22.55 -3.90 -4.67
CA THR A 80 23.03 -4.33 -5.99
C THR A 80 22.46 -5.70 -6.37
N TYR A 81 22.44 -6.65 -5.43
CA TYR A 81 21.85 -7.97 -5.65
C TYR A 81 20.34 -7.90 -5.93
N LEU A 82 19.60 -7.13 -5.13
CA LEU A 82 18.15 -6.97 -5.36
C LEU A 82 17.87 -6.27 -6.69
N ALA A 83 18.67 -5.27 -7.06
CA ALA A 83 18.57 -4.58 -8.35
C ALA A 83 18.86 -5.53 -9.53
N SER A 84 19.86 -6.42 -9.41
CA SER A 84 20.15 -7.41 -10.45
C SER A 84 18.97 -8.39 -10.59
N LYS A 85 18.42 -8.87 -9.47
CA LYS A 85 17.26 -9.77 -9.47
C LYS A 85 16.00 -9.14 -10.06
N MET A 86 15.76 -7.85 -9.80
CA MET A 86 14.65 -7.13 -10.43
C MET A 86 14.85 -6.95 -11.94
N THR A 87 16.11 -6.78 -12.38
CA THR A 87 16.46 -6.67 -13.79
C THR A 87 16.25 -8.00 -14.51
N GLU A 88 16.72 -9.11 -13.91
CA GLU A 88 16.50 -10.48 -14.39
C GLU A 88 15.00 -10.79 -14.52
N ALA A 89 14.21 -10.53 -13.48
CA ALA A 89 12.77 -10.77 -13.51
C ALA A 89 12.03 -9.90 -14.55
N SER A 90 12.50 -8.67 -14.79
CA SER A 90 11.94 -7.81 -15.86
C SER A 90 12.32 -8.28 -17.27
N ILE A 91 13.39 -9.06 -17.42
CA ILE A 91 13.79 -9.66 -18.69
C ILE A 91 12.97 -10.94 -18.92
N GLU A 92 12.88 -11.82 -17.92
CA GLU A 92 12.07 -13.04 -17.99
C GLU A 92 10.58 -12.75 -18.25
N GLY A 93 10.02 -11.74 -17.58
CA GLY A 93 8.64 -11.31 -17.81
C GLY A 93 8.38 -10.73 -19.22
N ARG A 94 9.42 -10.27 -19.92
CA ARG A 94 9.33 -9.86 -21.33
C ARG A 94 9.39 -11.06 -22.27
N HIS A 95 10.32 -11.99 -22.04
CA HIS A 95 10.41 -13.22 -22.84
C HIS A 95 9.15 -14.09 -22.76
N ALA A 96 8.52 -14.18 -21.58
CA ALA A 96 7.27 -14.93 -21.42
C ALA A 96 6.07 -14.29 -22.16
N HIS A 97 6.12 -13.00 -22.47
CA HIS A 97 5.11 -12.33 -23.29
C HIS A 97 5.36 -12.58 -24.78
N ASP A 98 6.63 -12.60 -25.20
CA ASP A 98 7.01 -12.85 -26.60
C ASP A 98 6.78 -14.32 -27.01
N ASP A 99 6.81 -15.27 -26.06
CA ASP A 99 6.53 -16.70 -26.30
C ASP A 99 5.02 -17.07 -26.31
N MET A 100 4.11 -16.14 -25.99
CA MET A 100 2.65 -16.34 -26.10
C MET A 100 2.03 -15.80 -27.39
N ASP A 101 2.85 -15.27 -28.30
CA ASP A 101 2.43 -14.76 -29.62
C ASP A 101 2.87 -15.69 -30.79
N LEU A 102 3.16 -16.97 -30.52
CA LEU A 102 3.50 -18.02 -31.50
C LEU A 102 2.50 -19.18 -31.52
#